data_AF-A0A9Q2NIH4-F1
#
_entry.id   AF-A0A9Q2NIH4-F1
#
_cell.length_a   1.000
_cell.length_b   1.000
_cell.length_c   1.000
_cell.angle_alpha   90.00
_cell.angle_beta   90.00
_cell.angle_gamma   90.00
#
_symmetry.space_group_name_H-M   'P 1'
#
loop_
_entity.id
_entity.type
_entity.pdbx_description
1 polymer ?
#
loop_
_entity_poly.entity_id
_entity_poly.type
_entity_poly.pdbx_seq_one_letter_code
_entity_poly.pdbx_strand_id
1 'polypeptide(L)'
;MRDKALRGARYFDEVLSTRPHIAGEAFSMADITVVVAFIFADIVKLEIPPHLGHLHEWHTRMVARPSVQGWKGMGRATESSKHRT
;
A
#
# COMPACT_ATOMS: atom_id res chain seq x y z
N MET A 1 -18.78 4.49 -2.60
CA MET A 1 -17.39 4.10 -2.94
C MET A 1 -16.72 3.29 -1.81
N ARG A 2 -16.89 3.67 -0.53
CA ARG A 2 -16.38 2.93 0.64
C ARG A 2 -16.57 1.41 0.56
N ASP A 3 -17.79 0.94 0.31
CA ASP A 3 -18.07 -0.49 0.29
C ASP A 3 -17.33 -1.24 -0.82
N LYS A 4 -17.09 -0.58 -1.96
CA LYS A 4 -16.31 -1.16 -3.06
C LYS A 4 -14.84 -1.33 -2.64
N ALA A 5 -14.28 -0.34 -1.95
CA ALA A 5 -12.92 -0.42 -1.42
C ALA A 5 -12.78 -1.52 -0.36
N LEU A 6 -13.75 -1.64 0.56
CA LEU A 6 -13.75 -2.70 1.58
C LEU A 6 -13.94 -4.10 0.99
N ARG A 7 -14.74 -4.26 -0.07
CA ARG A 7 -14.82 -5.51 -0.83
C ARG A 7 -13.48 -5.84 -1.51
N GLY A 8 -12.82 -4.84 -2.09
CA GLY A 8 -11.48 -5.00 -2.66
C GLY A 8 -10.45 -5.43 -1.63
N ALA A 9 -10.46 -4.81 -0.44
CA ALA A 9 -9.57 -5.18 0.66
C ALA A 9 -9.78 -6.65 1.09
N ARG A 10 -11.04 -7.09 1.25
CA ARG A 10 -11.35 -8.50 1.54
C ARG A 10 -10.87 -9.45 0.45
N TYR A 11 -11.07 -9.09 -0.82
CA TYR A 11 -10.58 -9.89 -1.94
C TYR A 11 -9.05 -10.06 -1.89
N PHE A 12 -8.30 -8.98 -1.64
CA PHE A 12 -6.85 -9.08 -1.57
C PHE A 12 -6.36 -9.85 -0.33
N ASP A 13 -7.04 -9.74 0.81
CA ASP A 13 -6.74 -10.56 1.99
C ASP A 13 -6.90 -12.06 1.70
N GLU A 14 -7.97 -12.44 1.01
CA GLU A 14 -8.18 -13.83 0.57
C GLU A 14 -7.11 -14.27 -0.43
N VAL A 15 -6.81 -13.46 -1.44
CA VAL A 15 -5.75 -13.74 -2.41
C VAL A 15 -4.42 -13.99 -1.70
N LEU A 16 -4.05 -13.12 -0.76
CA LEU A 16 -2.78 -13.17 -0.02
C LEU A 16 -2.72 -14.27 1.04
N SER A 17 -3.84 -14.92 1.36
CA SER A 17 -3.85 -16.08 2.26
C SER A 17 -3.10 -17.29 1.69
N THR A 18 -2.94 -17.36 0.36
CA THR A 18 -2.33 -18.52 -0.31
C THR A 18 -1.07 -18.21 -1.10
N ARG A 19 -0.65 -16.94 -1.17
CA ARG A 19 0.47 -16.52 -2.03
C ARG A 19 1.18 -15.28 -1.46
N PRO A 20 2.48 -15.09 -1.75
CA PRO A 20 3.26 -14.02 -1.16
C PRO A 20 2.99 -12.62 -1.75
N HIS A 21 2.54 -12.54 -3.02
CA HIS A 21 2.30 -11.31 -3.78
C HIS A 21 0.96 -11.33 -4.52
N ILE A 22 0.44 -10.15 -4.88
CA ILE A 22 -0.92 -10.04 -5.48
C ILE A 22 -1.08 -10.91 -6.74
N ALA A 23 -0.03 -11.00 -7.57
CA ALA A 23 -0.05 -11.77 -8.82
C ALA A 23 0.48 -13.21 -8.69
N GLY A 24 0.91 -13.67 -7.51
CA GLY A 24 1.52 -15.00 -7.32
C GLY A 24 2.82 -14.95 -6.52
N GLU A 25 3.85 -15.60 -7.05
CA GLU A 25 5.14 -15.80 -6.36
C GLU A 25 6.09 -14.61 -6.43
N ALA A 26 5.88 -13.68 -7.37
CA ALA A 26 6.78 -12.57 -7.62
C ALA A 26 6.09 -11.21 -7.47
N PHE A 27 6.84 -10.25 -6.93
CA PHE A 27 6.44 -8.84 -6.87
C PHE A 27 6.20 -8.30 -8.29
N SER A 28 5.09 -7.58 -8.46
CA SER A 28 4.63 -7.13 -9.78
C SER A 28 3.99 -5.74 -9.74
N MET A 29 3.53 -5.26 -10.90
CA MET A 29 2.71 -4.04 -10.97
C MET A 29 1.46 -4.10 -10.09
N ALA A 30 0.88 -5.30 -9.90
CA ALA A 30 -0.30 -5.45 -9.05
C ALA A 30 0.00 -5.06 -7.60
N ASP A 31 1.17 -5.43 -7.06
CA ASP A 31 1.58 -5.05 -5.71
C ASP A 31 1.80 -3.54 -5.59
N ILE A 32 2.43 -2.92 -6.60
CA ILE A 32 2.62 -1.46 -6.66
C ILE A 32 1.26 -0.75 -6.59
N THR A 33 0.28 -1.21 -7.38
CA THR A 33 -1.06 -0.63 -7.39
C THR A 33 -1.75 -0.75 -6.04
N VAL A 34 -1.66 -1.90 -5.37
CA VAL A 34 -2.31 -2.07 -4.05
C VAL A 34 -1.60 -1.24 -2.98
N VAL A 35 -0.28 -1.04 -3.04
CA VAL A 35 0.43 -0.10 -2.14
C VAL A 35 -0.09 1.32 -2.32
N VAL A 36 -0.29 1.76 -3.56
CA VAL A 36 -0.89 3.09 -3.84
C VAL A 36 -2.34 3.16 -3.34
N ALA A 37 -3.10 2.07 -3.43
CA ALA A 37 -4.45 2.01 -2.88
C ALA A 37 -4.47 2.22 -1.35
N PHE A 38 -3.47 1.70 -0.63
CA PHE A 38 -3.29 1.96 0.81
C PHE A 38 -2.99 3.44 1.10
N ILE A 39 -2.13 4.08 0.31
CA ILE A 39 -1.86 5.53 0.42
C ILE A 39 -3.14 6.32 0.17
N PHE A 40 -3.91 5.95 -0.85
CA PHE A 40 -5.16 6.62 -1.16
C PHE A 40 -6.20 6.45 -0.04
N ALA A 41 -6.29 5.26 0.56
CA ALA A 41 -7.15 4.99 1.71
C ALA A 41 -6.82 5.92 2.88
N ASP A 42 -5.54 6.15 3.16
CA ASP A 42 -5.09 7.12 4.19
C ASP A 42 -5.52 8.56 3.85
N ILE A 43 -5.29 9.01 2.60
CA ILE A 43 -5.69 10.35 2.12
C ILE A 43 -7.19 10.59 2.30
N VAL A 44 -8.03 9.61 1.99
CA VAL A 44 -9.49 9.71 2.14
C VAL A 44 -10.01 9.27 3.50
N LYS A 45 -9.11 8.98 4.46
CA LYS A 45 -9.42 8.54 5.82
C LYS A 45 -10.30 7.28 5.88
N LEU A 46 -10.09 6.36 4.95
CA LEU A 46 -10.71 5.05 4.93
C LEU A 46 -9.86 4.05 5.73
N GLU A 47 -10.37 3.61 6.86
CA GLU A 47 -9.76 2.52 7.63
C GLU A 47 -9.94 1.17 6.93
N ILE A 48 -8.82 0.46 6.72
CA ILE A 48 -8.82 -0.95 6.31
C ILE A 48 -8.94 -1.82 7.56
N PRO A 49 -9.97 -2.67 7.68
CA PRO A 49 -10.23 -3.41 8.91
C PRO A 49 -9.03 -4.24 9.40
N PRO A 50 -8.73 -4.26 10.71
CA PRO A 50 -7.55 -4.92 11.26
C PRO A 50 -7.60 -6.46 11.18
N HIS A 51 -8.79 -7.05 11.02
CA HIS A 51 -8.95 -8.51 10.88
C HIS A 51 -8.48 -9.04 9.51
N LEU A 52 -8.16 -8.17 8.56
CA LEU A 52 -7.59 -8.55 7.25
C LEU A 52 -6.08 -8.76 7.39
N GLY A 53 -5.72 -9.81 8.14
CA GLY A 53 -4.36 -10.07 8.61
C GLY A 53 -3.35 -10.26 7.48
N HIS A 54 -3.67 -11.08 6.47
CA HIS A 54 -2.77 -11.35 5.35
C HIS A 54 -2.49 -10.09 4.54
N LEU A 55 -3.50 -9.26 4.36
CA LEU A 55 -3.35 -7.98 3.67
C LEU A 55 -2.45 -7.01 4.46
N HIS A 56 -2.62 -6.91 5.78
CA HIS A 56 -1.77 -6.05 6.62
C HIS A 56 -0.32 -6.56 6.71
N GLU A 57 -0.12 -7.87 6.82
CA GLU A 57 1.21 -8.48 6.79
C GLU A 57 1.92 -8.24 5.44
N TRP A 58 1.21 -8.45 4.33
CA TRP A 58 1.72 -8.13 2.99
C TRP A 58 2.08 -6.64 2.88
N HIS A 59 1.20 -5.74 3.33
CA HIS A 59 1.44 -4.30 3.27
C HIS A 59 2.69 -3.91 4.06
N THR A 60 2.88 -4.51 5.24
CA THR A 60 4.08 -4.33 6.08
C THR A 60 5.36 -4.73 5.34
N ARG A 61 5.36 -5.88 4.66
CA ARG A 61 6.48 -6.30 3.80
C ARG A 61 6.71 -5.33 2.64
N MET A 62 5.64 -4.86 2.00
CA MET A 62 5.75 -3.98 0.83
C MET A 62 6.33 -2.62 1.19
N VAL A 63 5.86 -2.00 2.29
CA VAL A 63 6.40 -0.70 2.72
C VAL A 63 7.85 -0.81 3.16
N ALA A 64 8.33 -1.97 3.63
CA ALA A 64 9.73 -2.17 3.99
C ALA A 64 10.69 -2.23 2.78
N ARG A 65 10.18 -2.40 1.55
CA ARG A 65 11.03 -2.50 0.34
C ARG A 65 11.78 -1.18 0.09
N PRO A 66 13.09 -1.21 -0.26
CA PRO A 66 13.87 0.00 -0.57
C PRO A 66 13.23 0.87 -1.66
N SER A 67 12.66 0.23 -2.70
CA SER A 67 11.97 0.92 -3.80
C SER A 67 10.73 1.70 -3.37
N VAL A 68 10.10 1.31 -2.26
CA VAL A 68 8.90 1.98 -1.70
C VAL A 68 9.31 3.05 -0.69
N GLN A 69 10.32 2.79 0.15
CA GLN A 69 10.84 3.76 1.10
C GLN A 69 11.50 4.98 0.43
N GLY A 70 12.14 4.80 -0.72
CA GLY A 70 12.76 5.89 -1.48
C GLY A 70 11.80 7.03 -1.83
N TRP A 71 10.52 6.74 -2.07
CA TRP A 71 9.50 7.77 -2.31
C TRP A 71 9.19 8.57 -1.04
N LYS A 72 9.12 7.96 0.15
CA LYS A 72 8.88 8.70 1.41
C LYS A 72 9.92 9.80 1.64
N GLY A 73 11.16 9.59 1.20
CA GLY A 73 12.22 10.60 1.23
C GLY A 73 12.03 11.73 0.21
N MET A 74 11.47 11.41 -0.97
CA MET A 74 11.30 12.36 -2.07
C MET A 74 10.25 13.44 -1.79
N GLY A 75 9.13 13.08 -1.13
CA GLY A 75 8.10 14.05 -0.73
C GLY A 75 8.57 15.07 0.33
N ARG A 76 9.61 14.73 1.10
CA ARG A 76 10.27 15.64 2.06
C ARG A 76 11.34 16.52 1.41
N ALA A 77 11.91 16.09 0.29
CA ALA A 77 12.93 16.85 -0.44
C ALA A 77 12.33 18.05 -1.19
N THR A 78 11.06 17.99 -1.59
CA THR A 78 10.37 19.07 -2.29
C THR A 78 9.96 20.26 -1.42
N GLU A 79 9.92 20.10 -0.08
CA GLU A 79 9.62 21.19 0.85
C GLU A 79 10.86 22.00 1.27
N SER A 80 12.07 21.39 1.19
CA SER A 80 13.33 22.05 1.58
C SER A 80 13.84 23.08 0.55
N SER A 81 13.22 23.18 -0.63
CA SER A 81 13.65 24.11 -1.68
C SER A 81 12.96 25.49 -1.63
N LYS A 82 11.99 25.71 -0.71
CA LYS A 82 11.22 26.98 -0.66
C LYS A 82 11.79 28.08 0.25
N HIS A 83 12.91 27.86 0.93
CA HIS A 83 13.47 28.82 1.90
C HIS A 83 14.94 29.20 1.63
N ARG A 84 15.36 29.23 0.37
CA ARG A 84 16.71 29.69 0.00
C ARG A 84 16.63 30.82 -1.03
N THR A 85 16.26 32.00 -0.53
CA THR A 85 16.48 33.33 -1.13
C THR A 85 16.75 34.30 0.01
#